data_AF-A0A6U5BN75-F1
#
_entry.id   AF-A0A6U5BN75-F1
#
_cell.length_a   1.000
_cell.length_b   1.000
_cell.length_c   1.000
_cell.angle_alpha   90.00
_cell.angle_beta   90.00
_cell.angle_gamma   90.00
#
_symmetry.space_group_name_H-M   'P 1'
#
loop_
_entity.id
_entity.type
_entity.pdbx_description
1 polymer ?
#
loop_
_entity_poly.entity_id
_entity_poly.type
_entity_poly.pdbx_seq_one_letter_code
_entity_poly.pdbx_strand_id
1 'polypeptide(L)'
;EDPFMDEALETLVGHSHVYLDSLYYLIDIDLSTAILDYKGKVEGDLAVEIRITDHVGKPFQGDHETVEPFSGKKAQLHITVKSARGLPAHMGGFRVDFKFYDNPSVFKGNPTEAAGVNPTFDTNQTVDVTLDESMRDYLLSDALTFQVWGSETNSHFGEEGGRSNKKALQEEKHKLQVKEQRLQELESALTKGVGSASRAASVAPPMMFEEEEEAGDD
;
A
#
# COMPACT_ATOMS: atom_id res chain seq x y z
N GLU A 1 -22.17 10.05 4.06
CA GLU A 1 -21.08 9.21 3.55
C GLU A 1 -19.78 9.98 3.71
N ASP A 2 -18.75 9.33 4.24
CA ASP A 2 -17.47 9.96 4.51
C ASP A 2 -16.68 10.05 3.19
N PRO A 3 -16.40 11.25 2.65
CA PRO A 3 -15.70 11.41 1.38
C PRO A 3 -14.18 11.16 1.48
N PHE A 4 -13.68 10.72 2.63
CA PHE A 4 -12.27 10.44 2.92
C PHE A 4 -11.98 8.97 3.26
N MET A 5 -12.89 8.04 2.94
CA MET A 5 -12.57 6.62 2.94
C MET A 5 -11.67 6.34 1.73
N ASP A 6 -10.36 6.48 1.91
CA ASP A 6 -9.37 6.10 0.91
C ASP A 6 -9.53 4.60 0.62
N GLU A 7 -10.02 4.27 -0.58
CA GLU A 7 -9.88 2.92 -1.13
C GLU A 7 -8.41 2.53 -0.99
N ALA A 8 -8.13 1.38 -0.37
CA ALA A 8 -6.77 0.94 -0.06
C ALA A 8 -5.88 1.11 -1.30
N LEU A 9 -4.98 2.10 -1.28
CA LEU A 9 -4.18 2.47 -2.43
C LEU A 9 -3.23 1.32 -2.77
N GLU A 10 -3.55 0.61 -3.84
CA GLU A 10 -2.66 -0.41 -4.39
C GLU A 10 -1.44 0.27 -5.00
N THR A 11 -0.27 -0.13 -4.53
CA THR A 11 1.02 0.37 -4.96
C THR A 11 1.80 -0.73 -5.66
N LEU A 12 2.49 -0.38 -6.73
CA LEU A 12 3.37 -1.29 -7.44
C LEU A 12 4.65 -1.50 -6.59
N VAL A 13 4.87 -2.73 -6.15
CA VAL A 13 6.07 -3.13 -5.40
C VAL A 13 7.26 -3.26 -6.34
N GLY A 14 7.04 -3.85 -7.52
CA GLY A 14 8.09 -4.05 -8.49
C GLY A 14 7.71 -4.99 -9.62
N HIS A 15 8.70 -5.27 -10.46
CA HIS A 15 8.60 -6.14 -11.62
C HIS A 15 9.53 -7.35 -11.45
N SER A 16 9.09 -8.48 -11.97
CA SER A 16 9.93 -9.66 -12.10
C SER A 16 9.86 -10.17 -13.53
N HIS A 17 10.99 -10.64 -14.05
CA HIS A 17 11.13 -11.07 -15.45
C HIS A 17 11.56 -12.53 -15.50
N VAL A 18 10.93 -13.29 -16.40
CA VAL A 18 11.25 -14.70 -16.65
C VAL A 18 11.38 -14.93 -18.14
N TYR A 19 12.58 -15.33 -18.56
CA TYR A 19 12.86 -15.70 -19.94
C TYR A 19 12.16 -17.00 -20.31
N LEU A 20 11.66 -17.08 -21.54
CA LEU A 20 10.82 -18.18 -22.01
C LEU A 20 11.57 -19.19 -22.88
N ASP A 21 12.87 -19.01 -23.06
CA ASP A 21 13.74 -19.81 -23.94
C ASP A 21 13.73 -21.29 -23.60
N SER A 22 13.63 -21.61 -22.31
CA SER A 22 13.55 -22.97 -21.81
C SER A 22 12.33 -23.73 -22.35
N LEU A 23 11.20 -23.04 -22.55
CA LEU A 23 9.97 -23.64 -23.08
C LEU A 23 10.10 -24.02 -24.55
N TYR A 24 10.95 -23.34 -25.32
CA TYR A 24 11.24 -23.71 -26.70
C TYR A 24 11.86 -25.12 -26.77
N TYR A 25 12.65 -25.48 -25.76
CA TYR A 25 13.26 -26.81 -25.60
C TYR A 25 12.37 -27.81 -24.85
N LEU A 26 11.07 -27.51 -24.68
CA LEU A 26 10.12 -28.33 -23.93
C LEU A 26 10.54 -28.58 -22.46
N ILE A 27 11.33 -27.67 -21.88
CA ILE A 27 11.74 -27.71 -20.48
C ILE A 27 10.80 -26.83 -19.68
N ASP A 28 10.16 -27.42 -18.66
CA ASP A 28 9.31 -26.71 -17.71
C ASP A 28 10.14 -25.70 -16.91
N ILE A 29 9.64 -24.48 -16.78
CA ILE A 29 10.24 -23.44 -15.96
C ILE A 29 9.67 -23.58 -14.55
N ASP A 30 10.52 -23.83 -13.56
CA ASP A 30 10.18 -23.74 -12.13
C ASP A 30 11.33 -23.01 -11.42
N LEU A 31 11.19 -21.70 -11.24
CA LEU A 31 12.27 -20.86 -10.70
C LEU A 31 11.75 -19.75 -9.80
N SER A 32 12.69 -19.21 -9.02
CA SER A 32 12.49 -18.02 -8.20
C SER A 32 13.26 -16.86 -8.83
N THR A 33 12.59 -15.75 -9.08
CA THR A 33 13.15 -14.56 -9.74
C THR A 33 12.95 -13.32 -8.87
N ALA A 34 13.91 -12.40 -8.88
CA ALA A 34 13.87 -11.23 -8.03
C ALA A 34 12.75 -10.26 -8.46
N ILE A 35 12.14 -9.60 -7.48
CA ILE A 35 11.20 -8.50 -7.66
C ILE A 35 11.97 -7.20 -7.54
N LEU A 36 12.04 -6.44 -8.63
CA LEU A 36 12.81 -5.21 -8.73
C LEU A 36 11.90 -3.99 -8.69
N ASP A 37 12.19 -3.07 -7.77
CA ASP A 37 11.58 -1.75 -7.73
C ASP A 37 12.04 -0.88 -8.93
N TYR A 38 11.40 0.27 -9.16
CA TYR A 38 11.78 1.23 -10.21
C TYR A 38 13.23 1.75 -10.07
N LYS A 39 13.83 1.62 -8.87
CA LYS A 39 15.24 1.94 -8.62
C LYS A 39 16.20 0.77 -8.86
N GLY A 40 15.69 -0.40 -9.24
CA GLY A 40 16.47 -1.63 -9.37
C GLY A 40 16.84 -2.28 -8.03
N LYS A 41 16.21 -1.86 -6.93
CA LYS A 41 16.37 -2.52 -5.62
C LYS A 41 15.54 -3.80 -5.59
N VAL A 42 16.10 -4.86 -5.02
CA VAL A 42 15.39 -6.12 -4.78
C VAL A 42 14.46 -5.93 -3.58
N GLU A 43 13.16 -6.07 -3.81
CA GLU A 43 12.10 -6.01 -2.81
C GLU A 43 11.53 -7.39 -2.47
N GLY A 44 12.09 -8.46 -3.02
CA GLY A 44 11.70 -9.85 -2.73
C GLY A 44 12.01 -10.79 -3.87
N ASP A 45 11.52 -12.01 -3.76
CA ASP A 45 11.63 -13.07 -4.77
C ASP A 45 10.24 -13.63 -5.10
N LEU A 46 9.94 -13.79 -6.38
CA LEU A 46 8.72 -14.39 -6.89
C LEU A 46 9.01 -15.80 -7.43
N ALA A 47 8.32 -16.79 -6.90
CA ALA A 47 8.36 -18.17 -7.39
C ALA A 47 7.25 -18.38 -8.42
N VAL A 48 7.64 -18.74 -9.64
CA VAL A 48 6.71 -19.01 -10.74
C VAL A 48 7.04 -20.32 -11.42
N GLU A 49 6.00 -20.90 -12.02
CA GLU A 49 6.07 -22.08 -12.83
C GLU A 49 5.38 -21.83 -14.17
N ILE A 50 6.06 -22.19 -15.26
CA ILE A 50 5.53 -22.04 -16.61
C ILE A 50 5.77 -23.34 -17.36
N ARG A 51 4.70 -23.89 -17.95
CA ARG A 51 4.74 -25.15 -18.70
C ARG A 51 4.03 -25.01 -20.03
N ILE A 52 4.51 -25.72 -21.04
CA ILE A 52 3.87 -25.78 -22.35
C ILE A 52 3.41 -27.20 -22.65
N THR A 53 2.16 -27.35 -23.04
CA THR A 53 1.53 -28.64 -23.34
C THR A 53 0.85 -28.62 -24.70
N ASP A 54 0.39 -29.78 -25.16
CA ASP A 54 -0.51 -29.84 -26.31
C ASP A 54 -1.86 -29.15 -26.01
N HIS A 55 -2.68 -29.01 -27.05
CA HIS A 55 -4.03 -28.44 -26.97
C HIS A 55 -5.02 -29.20 -26.05
N VAL A 56 -4.65 -30.37 -25.53
CA VAL A 56 -5.45 -31.20 -24.63
C VAL A 56 -4.92 -31.11 -23.18
N GLY A 57 -3.85 -30.34 -22.95
CA GLY A 57 -3.21 -30.22 -21.63
C GLY A 57 -2.25 -31.36 -21.30
N LYS A 58 -1.82 -32.14 -22.30
CA LYS A 58 -0.87 -33.25 -22.12
C LYS A 58 0.53 -32.86 -22.59
N PRO A 59 1.59 -33.45 -22.01
CA PRO A 59 2.93 -33.25 -22.51
C PRO A 59 3.01 -33.68 -23.98
N PHE A 60 3.83 -32.97 -24.75
CA PHE A 60 4.04 -33.28 -26.16
C PHE A 60 4.49 -34.73 -26.32
N GLN A 61 3.81 -35.47 -27.21
CA GLN A 61 4.13 -36.88 -27.47
C GLN A 61 5.31 -36.98 -28.44
N GLY A 62 6.26 -37.85 -28.11
CA GLY A 62 7.46 -38.10 -28.90
C GLY A 62 8.73 -37.67 -28.16
N ASP A 63 9.87 -38.24 -28.57
CA ASP A 63 11.19 -37.86 -28.06
C ASP A 63 11.68 -36.66 -28.89
N HIS A 64 11.11 -35.49 -28.60
CA HIS A 64 11.41 -34.24 -29.27
C HIS A 64 12.13 -33.30 -28.30
N GLU A 65 13.19 -32.67 -28.78
CA GLU A 65 14.00 -31.75 -27.98
C GLU A 65 13.50 -30.30 -28.06
N THR A 66 12.61 -29.99 -29.02
CA THR A 66 12.13 -28.62 -29.27
C THR A 66 10.65 -28.59 -29.69
N VAL A 67 10.06 -27.40 -29.68
CA VAL A 67 8.70 -27.14 -30.19
C VAL A 67 8.59 -27.17 -31.73
N GLU A 68 9.70 -27.22 -32.48
CA GLU A 68 9.70 -27.14 -33.96
C GLU A 68 8.82 -28.19 -34.67
N PRO A 69 8.79 -29.48 -34.26
CA PRO A 69 7.95 -30.50 -34.88
C PRO A 69 6.44 -30.24 -34.70
N PHE A 70 6.08 -29.30 -33.84
CA PHE A 70 4.72 -28.90 -33.54
C PHE A 70 4.34 -27.56 -34.18
N SER A 71 5.16 -27.05 -35.09
CA SER A 71 4.88 -25.83 -35.85
C SER A 71 3.49 -25.85 -36.49
N GLY A 72 2.72 -24.78 -36.31
CA GLY A 72 1.34 -24.62 -36.78
C GLY A 72 0.27 -25.37 -35.98
N LYS A 73 0.64 -26.14 -34.94
CA LYS A 73 -0.33 -26.79 -34.05
C LYS A 73 -0.73 -25.88 -32.89
N LYS A 74 -1.91 -26.15 -32.32
CA LYS A 74 -2.36 -25.52 -31.08
C LYS A 74 -1.69 -26.17 -29.88
N ALA A 75 -1.33 -25.33 -28.92
CA ALA A 75 -0.71 -25.70 -27.65
C ALA A 75 -1.36 -24.89 -26.52
N GLN A 76 -1.10 -25.30 -25.29
CA GLN A 76 -1.53 -24.58 -24.09
C GLN A 76 -0.31 -24.19 -23.28
N LEU A 77 -0.25 -22.92 -22.90
CA LEU A 77 0.73 -22.42 -21.96
C LEU A 77 0.06 -22.27 -20.59
N HIS A 78 0.63 -22.93 -19.58
CA HIS A 78 0.18 -22.87 -18.20
C HIS A 78 1.16 -22.00 -17.41
N ILE A 79 0.66 -20.92 -16.85
CA ILE A 79 1.42 -19.96 -16.03
C ILE A 79 0.85 -20.04 -14.61
N THR A 80 1.68 -20.45 -13.67
CA THR A 80 1.34 -20.60 -12.26
C THR A 80 2.25 -19.70 -11.43
N VAL A 81 1.66 -18.75 -10.70
CA VAL A 81 2.38 -17.96 -9.71
C VAL A 81 2.21 -18.64 -8.36
N LYS A 82 3.30 -19.15 -7.77
CA LYS A 82 3.26 -19.99 -6.56
C LYS A 82 3.27 -19.16 -5.28
N SER A 83 4.28 -18.33 -5.10
CA SER A 83 4.47 -17.56 -3.86
C SER A 83 5.47 -16.43 -4.10
N ALA A 84 5.48 -15.44 -3.22
CA ALA A 84 6.60 -14.52 -3.10
C ALA A 84 7.22 -14.61 -1.71
N ARG A 85 8.46 -14.17 -1.60
CA ARG A 85 9.22 -14.14 -0.35
C ARG A 85 9.98 -12.82 -0.20
N GLY A 86 10.17 -12.41 1.05
CA GLY A 86 10.95 -11.23 1.38
C GLY A 86 10.32 -9.90 0.97
N LEU A 87 9.00 -9.88 0.75
CA LEU A 87 8.25 -8.67 0.39
C LEU A 87 8.28 -7.63 1.52
N PRO A 88 8.02 -6.34 1.21
CA PRO A 88 8.02 -5.28 2.22
C PRO A 88 7.01 -5.52 3.34
N ALA A 89 7.48 -5.55 4.58
CA ALA A 89 6.67 -5.90 5.75
C ALA A 89 5.55 -4.90 6.10
N HIS A 90 5.61 -3.68 5.56
CA HIS A 90 4.57 -2.65 5.74
C HIS A 90 3.39 -2.80 4.77
N MET A 91 3.52 -3.67 3.76
CA MET A 91 2.51 -3.94 2.75
C MET A 91 1.83 -5.29 2.97
N GLY A 92 0.64 -5.44 2.41
CA GLY A 92 -0.18 -6.65 2.42
C GLY A 92 -1.11 -6.65 1.21
N GLY A 93 -2.05 -7.60 1.14
CA GLY A 93 -2.99 -7.60 0.01
C GLY A 93 -2.31 -7.83 -1.34
N PHE A 94 -1.20 -8.56 -1.38
CA PHE A 94 -0.38 -8.65 -2.58
C PHE A 94 -1.14 -9.31 -3.74
N ARG A 95 -0.95 -8.79 -4.94
CA ARG A 95 -1.49 -9.34 -6.20
C ARG A 95 -0.37 -9.42 -7.22
N VAL A 96 -0.42 -10.40 -8.11
CA VAL A 96 0.46 -10.48 -9.27
C VAL A 96 -0.33 -10.35 -10.56
N ASP A 97 0.08 -9.38 -11.38
CA ASP A 97 -0.50 -9.11 -12.70
C ASP A 97 0.55 -9.42 -13.77
N PHE A 98 0.14 -9.94 -14.91
CA PHE A 98 1.05 -10.15 -16.04
C PHE A 98 0.32 -10.04 -17.36
N LYS A 99 1.07 -9.71 -18.41
CA LYS A 99 0.57 -9.68 -19.78
C LYS A 99 1.36 -10.70 -20.59
N PHE A 100 0.66 -11.65 -21.18
CA PHE A 100 1.27 -12.66 -22.03
C PHE A 100 1.05 -12.34 -23.51
N TYR A 101 2.14 -12.17 -24.25
CA TYR A 101 2.14 -12.03 -25.71
C TYR A 101 1.17 -10.95 -26.22
N ASP A 102 0.49 -11.21 -27.33
CA ASP A 102 -0.53 -10.37 -27.97
C ASP A 102 -1.91 -10.47 -27.31
N ASN A 103 -2.01 -10.96 -26.08
CA ASN A 103 -3.27 -10.91 -25.36
C ASN A 103 -3.61 -9.43 -25.07
N PRO A 104 -4.75 -8.90 -25.52
CA PRO A 104 -5.12 -7.51 -25.29
C PRO A 104 -5.38 -7.21 -23.81
N SER A 105 -5.69 -8.24 -23.01
CA SER A 105 -6.02 -8.10 -21.60
C SER A 105 -4.83 -8.46 -20.72
N VAL A 106 -4.54 -7.59 -19.75
CA VAL A 106 -3.64 -7.91 -18.63
C VAL A 106 -4.37 -8.91 -17.73
N PHE A 107 -3.73 -10.04 -17.44
CA PHE A 107 -4.23 -10.95 -16.43
C PHE A 107 -4.01 -10.32 -15.07
N LYS A 108 -5.09 -10.21 -14.28
CA LYS A 108 -5.05 -9.69 -12.92
C LYS A 108 -5.25 -10.82 -11.94
N GLY A 109 -4.28 -11.04 -11.05
CA GLY A 109 -4.39 -12.05 -10.00
C GLY A 109 -5.43 -11.66 -8.94
N ASN A 110 -5.72 -12.58 -8.03
CA ASN A 110 -6.49 -12.24 -6.84
C ASN A 110 -5.56 -11.68 -5.75
N PRO A 111 -5.94 -10.61 -5.05
CA PRO A 111 -5.17 -10.12 -3.91
C PRO A 111 -5.18 -11.16 -2.79
N THR A 112 -4.04 -11.34 -2.12
CA THR A 112 -3.93 -12.27 -0.99
C THR A 112 -4.53 -11.67 0.28
N GLU A 113 -5.40 -12.41 0.96
CA GLU A 113 -5.99 -11.96 2.24
C GLU A 113 -4.95 -11.89 3.39
N ALA A 114 -3.84 -12.61 3.27
CA ALA A 114 -2.81 -12.67 4.30
C ALA A 114 -1.88 -11.45 4.23
N ALA A 115 -1.76 -10.73 5.35
CA ALA A 115 -0.68 -9.78 5.57
C ALA A 115 0.61 -10.54 5.93
N GLY A 116 1.73 -10.18 5.31
CA GLY A 116 3.03 -10.78 5.63
C GLY A 116 4.02 -10.74 4.48
N VAL A 117 5.29 -10.99 4.81
CA VAL A 117 6.42 -10.89 3.87
C VAL A 117 6.53 -12.06 2.89
N ASN A 118 5.75 -13.14 3.08
CA ASN A 118 5.82 -14.36 2.29
C ASN A 118 4.42 -14.83 1.83
N PRO A 119 3.73 -14.10 0.95
CA PRO A 119 2.40 -14.50 0.47
C PRO A 119 2.47 -15.72 -0.45
N THR A 120 1.45 -16.56 -0.37
CA THR A 120 1.21 -17.64 -1.35
C THR A 120 0.14 -17.16 -2.33
N PHE A 121 0.37 -17.38 -3.61
CA PHE A 121 -0.59 -17.09 -4.67
C PHE A 121 -1.16 -18.42 -5.18
N ASP A 122 -2.47 -18.47 -5.43
CA ASP A 122 -3.10 -19.58 -6.17
C ASP A 122 -3.59 -19.06 -7.52
N THR A 123 -2.67 -18.41 -8.23
CA THR A 123 -2.96 -17.77 -9.50
C THR A 123 -2.47 -18.68 -10.62
N ASN A 124 -3.42 -19.31 -11.31
CA ASN A 124 -3.17 -20.20 -12.42
C ASN A 124 -3.88 -19.67 -13.66
N GLN A 125 -3.14 -19.52 -14.75
CA GLN A 125 -3.68 -19.09 -16.04
C GLN A 125 -3.24 -20.05 -17.13
N THR A 126 -4.21 -20.54 -17.90
CA THR A 126 -3.94 -21.29 -19.13
C THR A 126 -4.26 -20.40 -20.33
N VAL A 127 -3.34 -20.33 -21.28
CA VAL A 127 -3.49 -19.57 -22.53
C VAL A 127 -3.34 -20.51 -23.71
N ASP A 128 -4.36 -20.55 -24.58
CA ASP A 128 -4.26 -21.27 -25.85
C ASP A 128 -3.38 -20.47 -26.82
N VAL A 129 -2.35 -21.11 -27.36
CA VAL A 129 -1.40 -20.51 -28.29
C VAL A 129 -1.26 -21.36 -29.54
N THR A 130 -0.89 -20.74 -30.66
CA THR A 130 -0.50 -21.46 -31.88
C THR A 130 1.02 -21.40 -31.98
N LEU A 131 1.67 -22.53 -32.21
CA LEU A 131 3.12 -22.63 -32.34
C LEU A 131 3.56 -22.18 -33.75
N ASP A 132 3.38 -20.90 -34.07
CA ASP A 132 3.85 -20.33 -35.34
C ASP A 132 5.29 -19.77 -35.21
N GLU A 133 5.78 -19.10 -36.26
CA GLU A 133 7.13 -18.50 -36.24
C GLU A 133 7.21 -17.38 -35.20
N SER A 134 6.19 -16.54 -35.11
CA SER A 134 6.10 -15.43 -34.16
C SER A 134 6.17 -15.91 -32.70
N MET A 135 5.47 -17.00 -32.38
CA MET A 135 5.51 -17.62 -31.05
C MET A 135 6.88 -18.23 -30.76
N ARG A 136 7.54 -18.83 -31.75
CA ARG A 136 8.91 -19.34 -31.58
C ARG A 136 9.90 -18.22 -31.28
N ASP A 137 9.83 -17.13 -32.04
CA ASP A 137 10.67 -15.96 -31.81
C ASP A 137 10.40 -15.38 -30.41
N TYR A 138 9.13 -15.25 -30.02
CA TYR A 138 8.75 -14.81 -28.68
C TYR A 138 9.29 -15.71 -27.57
N LEU A 139 9.22 -17.04 -27.72
CA LEU A 139 9.81 -17.95 -26.75
C LEU A 139 11.33 -17.78 -26.63
N LEU A 140 12.03 -17.52 -27.74
CA LEU A 140 13.51 -17.43 -27.73
C LEU A 140 14.04 -16.05 -27.32
N SER A 141 13.32 -14.96 -27.59
CA SER A 141 13.84 -13.60 -27.36
C SER A 141 13.19 -12.86 -26.20
N ASP A 142 11.93 -13.16 -25.86
CA ASP A 142 11.17 -12.36 -24.91
C ASP A 142 11.13 -12.97 -23.49
N ALA A 143 10.82 -12.10 -22.54
CA ALA A 143 10.60 -12.43 -21.14
C ALA A 143 9.18 -12.08 -20.72
N LEU A 144 8.54 -12.98 -19.99
CA LEU A 144 7.28 -12.70 -19.33
C LEU A 144 7.54 -11.79 -18.12
N THR A 145 6.82 -10.66 -18.08
CA THR A 145 6.93 -9.68 -17.00
C THR A 145 5.76 -9.79 -16.04
N PHE A 146 6.08 -10.03 -14.78
CA PHE A 146 5.14 -10.07 -13.66
C PHE A 146 5.24 -8.76 -12.87
N GLN A 147 4.11 -8.12 -12.66
CA GLN A 147 3.95 -6.92 -11.84
C GLN A 147 3.39 -7.33 -10.48
N VAL A 148 4.12 -7.05 -9.42
CA VAL A 148 3.69 -7.34 -8.05
C VAL A 148 3.13 -6.06 -7.44
N TRP A 149 1.85 -6.10 -7.11
CA TRP A 149 1.11 -5.02 -6.45
C TRP A 149 0.89 -5.36 -4.99
N GLY A 150 0.78 -4.36 -4.13
CA GLY A 150 0.44 -4.51 -2.72
C GLY A 150 -0.25 -3.27 -2.19
N SER A 151 -1.10 -3.44 -1.19
CA SER A 151 -1.73 -2.33 -0.47
C SER A 151 -0.94 -2.05 0.80
N GLU A 152 -0.77 -0.78 1.14
CA GLU A 152 -0.18 -0.43 2.43
C GLU A 152 -1.07 -0.93 3.56
N THR A 153 -0.51 -1.74 4.46
CA THR A 153 -1.22 -2.06 5.70
C THR A 153 -1.13 -0.82 6.56
N ASN A 154 -2.26 -0.21 6.89
CA ASN A 154 -2.34 1.03 7.66
C ASN A 154 -1.97 0.82 9.15
N SER A 155 -0.93 0.05 9.42
CA SER A 155 -0.40 -0.25 10.76
C SER A 155 0.60 0.81 11.26
N HIS A 156 0.92 1.83 10.43
CA HIS A 156 1.76 2.97 10.86
C HIS A 156 1.06 4.34 10.90
N PHE A 157 -0.13 4.50 10.32
CA PHE A 157 -0.92 5.75 10.44
C PHE A 157 -1.99 5.70 11.56
N GLY A 158 -1.85 4.77 12.53
CA GLY A 158 -2.88 4.51 13.54
C GLY A 158 -2.54 4.68 15.01
N GLU A 159 -1.26 4.76 15.43
CA GLU A 159 -0.97 4.66 16.89
C GLU A 159 0.16 5.51 17.50
N GLU A 160 0.81 6.40 16.75
CA GLU A 160 1.78 7.35 17.35
C GLU A 160 1.28 8.80 17.47
N GLY A 161 0.22 9.17 16.73
CA GLY A 161 -0.42 10.50 16.88
C GLY A 161 -1.41 10.64 18.04
N GLY A 162 -1.87 9.53 18.63
CA GLY A 162 -2.93 9.52 19.65
C GLY A 162 -2.45 9.63 21.11
N ARG A 163 -1.18 9.32 21.40
CA ARG A 163 -0.66 9.32 22.78
C ARG A 163 -0.23 10.71 23.24
N SER A 164 0.32 11.54 22.35
CA SER A 164 0.72 12.90 22.68
C SER A 164 -0.48 13.82 22.96
N ASN A 165 -1.61 13.63 22.25
CA ASN A 165 -2.79 14.47 22.43
C ASN A 165 -3.64 14.12 23.68
N LYS A 166 -3.61 12.88 24.18
CA LYS A 166 -4.35 12.50 25.41
C LYS A 166 -3.77 13.13 26.67
N LYS A 167 -2.43 13.26 26.76
CA LYS A 167 -1.76 13.89 27.89
C LYS A 167 -1.99 15.41 27.92
N ALA A 168 -1.86 16.07 26.77
CA ALA A 168 -2.11 17.51 26.65
C ALA A 168 -3.57 17.86 27.03
N LEU A 169 -4.54 17.07 26.55
CA LEU A 169 -5.96 17.29 26.86
C LEU A 169 -6.31 17.01 28.33
N GLN A 170 -5.65 16.04 28.98
CA GLN A 170 -5.83 15.80 30.42
C GLN A 170 -5.23 16.92 31.28
N GLU A 171 -4.06 17.43 30.91
CA GLU A 171 -3.43 18.51 31.65
C GLU A 171 -4.19 19.83 31.51
N GLU A 172 -4.72 20.12 30.31
CA GLU A 172 -5.54 21.31 30.06
C GLU A 172 -6.89 21.22 30.81
N LYS A 173 -7.55 20.05 30.81
CA LYS A 173 -8.75 19.82 31.62
C LYS A 173 -8.48 19.99 33.12
N HIS A 174 -7.37 19.49 33.63
CA HIS A 174 -7.01 19.65 35.04
C HIS A 174 -6.76 21.12 35.39
N LYS A 175 -6.05 21.87 34.52
CA LYS A 175 -5.81 23.32 34.71
C LYS A 175 -7.11 24.12 34.71
N LEU A 176 -8.04 23.79 33.82
CA LEU A 176 -9.36 24.43 33.78
C LEU A 176 -10.17 24.14 35.04
N GLN A 177 -10.17 22.90 35.52
CA GLN A 177 -10.91 22.51 36.72
C GLN A 177 -10.37 23.19 37.98
N VAL A 178 -9.04 23.30 38.12
CA VAL A 178 -8.42 24.04 39.24
C VAL A 178 -8.77 25.53 39.16
N LYS A 179 -8.76 26.11 37.95
CA LYS A 179 -9.10 27.52 37.76
C LYS A 179 -10.57 27.81 38.10
N GLU A 180 -11.47 26.90 37.74
CA GLU A 180 -12.90 27.00 38.04
C GLU A 180 -13.17 26.89 39.54
N GLN A 181 -12.52 25.94 40.24
CA GLN A 181 -12.60 25.82 41.71
C GLN A 181 -12.13 27.10 42.40
N ARG A 182 -11.00 27.67 41.95
CA ARG A 182 -10.48 28.92 42.53
C ARG A 182 -11.37 30.12 42.26
N LEU A 183 -12.05 30.15 41.10
CA LEU A 183 -13.04 31.18 40.79
C LEU A 183 -14.26 31.08 41.70
N GLN A 184 -14.78 29.87 41.92
CA GLN A 184 -15.90 29.63 42.84
C GLN A 184 -15.55 30.00 44.30
N GLU A 185 -14.32 29.73 44.74
CA GLU A 185 -13.86 30.17 46.05
C GLU A 185 -13.84 31.70 46.18
N LEU A 186 -13.30 32.40 45.18
CA LEU A 186 -13.29 33.87 45.11
C LEU A 186 -14.71 34.46 45.10
N GLU A 187 -15.62 33.88 44.31
CA GLU A 187 -17.02 34.30 44.27
C GLU A 187 -17.72 34.07 45.62
N SER A 188 -17.45 32.94 46.28
CA SER A 188 -17.99 32.65 47.61
C SER A 188 -17.44 33.59 48.68
N ALA A 189 -16.18 34.04 48.54
CA ALA A 189 -15.55 35.02 49.42
C ALA A 189 -16.11 36.43 49.21
N LEU A 190 -16.39 36.81 47.95
CA LEU A 190 -17.02 38.08 47.62
C LEU A 190 -18.47 38.14 48.13
N THR A 191 -19.20 37.03 48.05
CA THR A 191 -20.59 36.93 48.53
C THR A 191 -20.67 36.94 50.06
N LYS A 192 -19.65 36.43 50.77
CA LYS A 192 -19.54 36.52 52.24
C LYS A 192 -19.07 37.89 52.74
N GLY A 193 -18.59 38.76 51.85
CA GLY A 193 -18.15 40.13 52.17
C GLY A 193 -19.27 41.19 52.15
N VAL A 194 -20.44 40.91 51.58
CA VAL A 194 -21.56 41.87 51.52
C VAL A 194 -22.52 41.63 52.68
N GLY A 195 -22.01 41.86 53.89
CA GLY A 195 -22.73 41.59 55.14
C GLY A 195 -22.47 42.56 56.27
N SER A 196 -21.77 43.70 56.07
CA SER A 196 -21.88 44.88 56.95
C SER A 196 -21.07 46.05 56.40
N ALA A 197 -21.76 47.10 55.94
CA ALA A 197 -21.41 48.50 56.21
C ALA A 197 -22.31 49.41 55.35
N SER A 198 -23.35 49.97 55.98
CA SER A 198 -24.11 51.08 55.40
C SER A 198 -23.46 52.42 55.76
N ARG A 199 -23.62 53.37 54.84
CA ARG A 199 -23.67 54.84 54.99
C ARG A 199 -22.40 55.68 54.81
N ALA A 200 -22.44 56.37 53.67
CA ALA A 200 -22.49 57.84 53.51
C ALA A 200 -21.23 58.56 53.00
N ALA A 201 -21.38 59.03 51.74
CA ALA A 201 -21.09 60.38 51.23
C ALA A 201 -19.63 60.88 51.18
N SER A 202 -19.12 61.14 49.97
CA SER A 202 -19.21 62.45 49.28
C SER A 202 -18.04 62.70 48.31
N VAL A 203 -18.36 63.21 47.10
CA VAL A 203 -17.64 64.24 46.29
C VAL A 203 -16.20 63.90 45.80
N ALA A 204 -15.74 64.06 44.56
CA ALA A 204 -16.23 64.45 43.23
C ALA A 204 -15.09 64.14 42.20
N PRO A 205 -15.33 64.09 40.88
CA PRO A 205 -14.34 63.76 39.83
C PRO A 205 -13.67 65.03 39.24
N PRO A 206 -12.54 64.92 38.50
CA PRO A 206 -12.64 65.03 37.04
C PRO A 206 -11.52 64.37 36.18
N MET A 207 -11.91 64.11 34.92
CA MET A 207 -11.25 64.23 33.60
C MET A 207 -9.72 64.27 33.40
N MET A 208 -9.24 63.56 32.37
CA MET A 208 -8.60 64.08 31.12
C MET A 208 -7.95 62.88 30.36
N PHE A 209 -8.36 62.59 29.11
CA PHE A 209 -7.72 62.99 27.82
C PHE A 209 -6.30 62.39 27.67
N GLU A 210 -6.07 61.39 26.83
CA GLU A 210 -5.91 61.36 25.35
C GLU A 210 -4.44 61.48 24.91
N GLU A 211 -4.21 61.05 23.66
CA GLU A 211 -2.99 61.08 22.81
C GLU A 211 -2.09 59.83 22.89
N GLU A 212 -2.14 58.94 21.88
CA GLU A 212 -1.56 59.03 20.49
C GLU A 212 -0.06 58.67 20.50
N GLU A 213 0.32 57.60 19.77
CA GLU A 213 1.19 57.62 18.56
C GLU A 213 2.54 58.37 18.76
N GLU A 214 3.71 57.90 18.37
CA GLU A 214 4.12 57.30 17.10
C GLU A 214 5.58 56.78 17.22
N ALA A 215 6.13 56.34 16.08
CA ALA A 215 7.37 55.63 15.79
C ALA A 215 8.72 56.35 16.01
N GLY A 216 9.81 55.61 15.79
CA GLY A 216 11.11 56.11 15.26
C GLY A 216 12.29 55.95 16.23
N ASP A 217 13.17 54.96 16.03
CA ASP A 217 14.42 55.01 15.25
C ASP A 217 15.56 55.82 15.92
N ASP A 218 16.57 55.10 16.40
CA ASP A 218 18.01 55.39 16.22
C ASP A 218 18.84 54.13 16.58
#